data_AF-A0A3N5GVF4-F1
#
_entry.id   AF-A0A3N5GVF4-F1
#
_cell.length_a   1.000
_cell.length_b   1.000
_cell.length_c   1.000
_cell.angle_alpha   90.00
_cell.angle_beta   90.00
_cell.angle_gamma   90.00
#
_symmetry.space_group_name_H-M   'P 1'
#
loop_
_entity.id
_entity.type
_entity.pdbx_description
1 polymer ?
#
loop_
_entity_poly.entity_id
_entity_poly.type
_entity_poly.pdbx_seq_one_letter_code
_entity_poly.pdbx_strand_id
1 'polypeptide(L)'
;MPNTAFLKTSLDLMYYSGATALLQGATTGLGAIFMLHHVFPGGGQQEGFVPNRVLEVDPGFLDAVIGMVKSLGYDLVSIDDAVERVIAGEHDRPFAVFTLDDGYRDNLVHARPVFGRHDCPFTVYVTTSMIDGTCELWWRGLEIA
;
A
#
# COMPACT_ATOMS: atom_id res chain seq x y z
N MET A 1 25.28 10.55 7.16
CA MET A 1 24.11 10.10 6.37
C MET A 1 24.29 10.62 4.95
N PRO A 2 24.12 9.80 3.91
CA PRO A 2 24.19 10.29 2.54
C PRO A 2 23.22 11.47 2.36
N ASN A 3 23.64 12.49 1.61
CA ASN A 3 22.82 13.67 1.32
C ASN A 3 21.55 13.22 0.57
N THR A 4 20.37 13.50 1.13
CA THR A 4 19.07 13.11 0.54
C THR A 4 18.92 13.59 -0.91
N ALA A 5 19.51 14.75 -1.24
CA ALA A 5 19.51 15.27 -2.60
C ALA A 5 20.32 14.39 -3.57
N PHE A 6 21.44 13.85 -3.12
CA PHE A 6 22.26 12.92 -3.91
C PHE A 6 21.52 11.62 -4.16
N LEU A 7 20.96 10.99 -3.12
CA LEU A 7 20.14 9.78 -3.23
C LEU A 7 18.97 9.96 -4.20
N LYS A 8 18.23 11.06 -4.08
CA LYS A 8 17.12 11.39 -4.99
C LYS A 8 17.61 11.50 -6.43
N THR A 9 18.68 12.26 -6.66
CA THR A 9 19.23 12.47 -8.00
C THR A 9 19.69 11.15 -8.62
N SER A 10 20.32 10.27 -7.84
CA SER A 10 20.73 8.93 -8.32
C SER A 10 19.54 8.06 -8.69
N LEU A 11 18.49 8.04 -7.86
CA LEU A 11 17.25 7.30 -8.15
C LEU A 11 16.54 7.83 -9.39
N ASP A 12 16.43 9.15 -9.53
CA ASP A 12 15.84 9.81 -10.70
C ASP A 12 16.62 9.43 -11.97
N LEU A 13 17.96 9.48 -11.92
CA LEU A 13 18.80 9.11 -13.06
C LEU A 13 18.59 7.64 -13.46
N MET A 14 18.54 6.72 -12.50
CA MET A 14 18.27 5.30 -12.78
C MET A 14 16.88 5.09 -13.38
N TYR A 15 15.88 5.82 -12.90
CA TYR A 15 14.52 5.76 -13.41
C TYR A 15 14.43 6.28 -14.85
N TYR A 16 14.87 7.51 -15.11
CA TYR A 16 14.76 8.13 -16.43
C TYR A 16 15.67 7.50 -17.49
N SER A 17 16.78 6.86 -17.09
CA SER A 17 17.65 6.12 -18.02
C SER A 17 17.14 4.71 -18.35
N GLY A 18 16.13 4.20 -17.62
CA GLY A 18 15.67 2.82 -17.75
C GLY A 18 16.64 1.78 -17.17
N ALA A 19 17.71 2.20 -16.48
CA ALA A 19 18.66 1.29 -15.85
C ALA A 19 17.99 0.36 -14.81
N THR A 20 16.86 0.78 -14.24
CA THR A 20 16.03 -0.05 -13.37
C THR A 20 15.56 -1.35 -14.04
N ALA A 21 15.19 -1.31 -15.32
CA ALA A 21 14.75 -2.49 -16.06
C ALA A 21 15.91 -3.49 -16.29
N LEU A 22 17.13 -2.99 -16.48
CA LEU A 22 18.33 -3.83 -16.65
C LEU A 22 18.74 -4.51 -15.34
N LEU A 23 18.53 -3.85 -14.21
CA LEU A 23 18.88 -4.35 -12.89
C LEU A 23 17.76 -5.21 -12.26
N GLN A 24 16.54 -5.14 -12.79
CA GLN A 24 15.35 -5.78 -12.23
C GLN A 24 15.56 -7.28 -11.96
N GLY A 25 16.18 -8.03 -12.87
CA GLY A 25 16.40 -9.47 -12.68
C GLY A 25 17.33 -9.82 -11.50
N ALA A 26 18.21 -8.90 -11.10
CA ALA A 26 19.14 -9.10 -9.98
C ALA A 26 18.65 -8.47 -8.66
N THR A 27 17.64 -7.61 -8.72
CA THR A 27 17.15 -6.84 -7.55
C THR A 27 15.70 -7.12 -7.19
N THR A 28 14.95 -7.84 -8.03
CA THR A 28 13.57 -8.24 -7.73
C THR A 28 13.60 -9.31 -6.64
N GLY A 29 13.14 -8.95 -5.45
CA GLY A 29 12.90 -9.90 -4.37
C GLY A 29 11.70 -10.81 -4.67
N LEU A 30 11.23 -11.54 -3.66
CA LEU A 30 10.08 -12.46 -3.81
C LEU A 30 8.76 -11.73 -4.08
N GLY A 31 8.64 -10.46 -3.69
CA GLY A 31 7.42 -9.70 -3.82
C GLY A 31 7.41 -8.41 -3.00
N ALA A 32 6.22 -7.82 -2.88
CA ALA A 32 5.95 -6.62 -2.08
C ALA A 32 4.69 -6.81 -1.22
N ILE A 33 4.69 -6.19 -0.04
CA ILE A 33 3.52 -6.12 0.84
C ILE A 33 3.21 -4.63 1.04
N PHE A 34 2.05 -4.20 0.56
CA PHE A 34 1.56 -2.84 0.66
C PHE A 34 0.74 -2.69 1.94
N MET A 35 1.09 -1.71 2.76
CA MET A 35 0.38 -1.34 3.98
C MET A 35 -0.44 -0.07 3.72
N LEU A 36 -1.76 -0.17 3.84
CA LEU A 36 -2.72 0.91 3.68
C LEU A 36 -3.50 1.10 4.99
N HIS A 37 -4.18 2.21 5.17
CA HIS A 37 -5.04 2.44 6.34
C HIS A 37 -6.41 2.96 5.87
N HIS A 38 -6.48 4.23 5.51
CA HIS A 38 -7.71 4.88 5.07
C HIS A 38 -7.82 4.89 3.54
N VAL A 39 -8.99 4.56 3.00
CA VAL A 39 -9.28 4.67 1.57
C VAL A 39 -10.59 5.41 1.38
N PHE A 40 -10.58 6.70 1.01
CA PHE A 40 -11.81 7.46 0.84
C PHE A 40 -11.67 8.62 -0.16
N PRO A 41 -12.77 9.06 -0.80
CA PRO A 41 -12.71 10.06 -1.86
C PRO A 41 -11.99 11.34 -1.43
N GLY A 42 -11.05 11.80 -2.25
CA GLY A 42 -10.25 12.99 -1.99
C GLY A 42 -8.99 12.74 -1.16
N GLY A 43 -8.78 11.52 -0.64
CA GLY A 43 -7.54 11.12 0.04
C GLY A 43 -7.20 11.97 1.26
N GLY A 44 -8.22 12.46 1.97
CA GLY A 44 -8.03 13.23 3.19
C GLY A 44 -7.99 14.73 3.06
N GLN A 45 -7.84 15.37 4.21
CA GLN A 45 -7.65 16.80 4.32
C GLN A 45 -6.20 17.16 3.94
N GLN A 46 -6.03 18.15 3.07
CA GLN A 46 -4.71 18.49 2.51
C GLN A 46 -4.04 19.69 3.21
N GLU A 47 -4.80 20.45 3.99
CA GLU A 47 -4.34 21.69 4.65
C GLU A 47 -4.68 21.66 6.14
N GLY A 48 -3.97 22.45 6.95
CA GLY A 48 -4.16 22.48 8.41
C GLY A 48 -3.33 21.43 9.15
N PHE A 49 -3.80 21.02 10.34
CA PHE A 49 -3.11 20.05 11.19
C PHE A 49 -3.45 18.63 10.74
N VAL A 50 -2.70 18.10 9.77
CA VAL A 50 -2.92 16.77 9.16
C VAL A 50 -1.66 15.91 9.15
N PRO A 51 -1.04 15.63 10.32
CA PRO A 51 0.23 14.90 10.38
C PRO A 51 0.14 13.47 9.83
N ASN A 52 -1.04 12.83 9.86
CA ASN A 52 -1.23 11.46 9.38
C ASN A 52 -1.79 11.35 7.95
N ARG A 53 -1.85 12.45 7.18
CA ARG A 53 -2.37 12.44 5.80
C ARG A 53 -1.72 11.40 4.87
N VAL A 54 -0.49 10.97 5.19
CA VAL A 54 0.23 9.93 4.43
C VAL A 54 -0.45 8.56 4.50
N LEU A 55 -1.33 8.35 5.48
CA LEU A 55 -2.10 7.12 5.69
C LEU A 55 -3.46 7.15 4.97
N GLU A 56 -3.78 8.25 4.28
CA GLU A 56 -5.05 8.46 3.59
C GLU A 56 -4.84 8.40 2.07
N VAL A 57 -5.54 7.48 1.39
CA VAL A 57 -5.45 7.33 -0.07
C VAL A 57 -6.80 7.48 -0.75
N ASP A 58 -6.78 8.07 -1.95
CA ASP A 58 -7.96 8.14 -2.80
C ASP A 58 -8.24 6.79 -3.49
N PRO A 59 -9.52 6.36 -3.65
CA PRO A 59 -9.85 5.11 -4.33
C PRO A 59 -9.34 5.02 -5.78
N GLY A 60 -9.29 6.14 -6.50
CA GLY A 60 -8.74 6.20 -7.85
C GLY A 60 -7.22 6.05 -7.86
N PHE A 61 -6.54 6.57 -6.84
CA PHE A 61 -5.11 6.32 -6.66
C PHE A 61 -4.84 4.84 -6.37
N LEU A 62 -5.61 4.22 -5.47
CA LEU A 62 -5.52 2.78 -5.19
C LEU A 62 -5.75 1.95 -6.46
N ASP A 63 -6.75 2.29 -7.27
CA ASP A 63 -7.04 1.63 -8.54
C ASP A 63 -5.85 1.69 -9.50
N ALA A 64 -5.24 2.86 -9.63
CA ALA A 64 -4.05 3.07 -10.45
C ALA A 64 -2.84 2.27 -9.95
N VAL A 65 -2.63 2.21 -8.63
CA VAL A 65 -1.53 1.41 -8.02
C VAL A 65 -1.72 -0.07 -8.31
N ILE A 66 -2.91 -0.63 -8.09
CA ILE A 66 -3.17 -2.06 -8.36
C ILE A 66 -2.98 -2.36 -9.86
N GLY A 67 -3.49 -1.49 -10.73
CA GLY A 67 -3.28 -1.61 -12.18
C GLY A 67 -1.81 -1.59 -12.58
N MET A 68 -1.02 -0.70 -11.98
CA MET A 68 0.43 -0.62 -12.20
C MET A 68 1.12 -1.90 -11.74
N VAL A 69 0.82 -2.39 -10.53
CA VAL A 69 1.39 -3.64 -10.00
C VAL A 69 1.11 -4.83 -10.92
N LYS A 70 -0.11 -4.97 -11.42
CA LYS A 70 -0.47 -6.01 -12.42
C LYS A 70 0.33 -5.85 -13.71
N SER A 71 0.46 -4.62 -14.22
CA SER A 71 1.20 -4.35 -15.46
C SER A 71 2.71 -4.66 -15.34
N LEU A 72 3.25 -4.58 -14.13
CA LEU A 72 4.63 -4.94 -13.82
C LEU A 72 4.85 -6.46 -13.68
N GLY A 73 3.80 -7.26 -13.83
CA GLY A 73 3.90 -8.72 -13.81
C GLY A 73 3.78 -9.36 -12.43
N TYR A 74 3.34 -8.62 -11.42
CA TYR A 74 3.14 -9.18 -10.07
C TYR A 74 1.87 -10.02 -10.01
N ASP A 75 1.93 -11.12 -9.24
CA ASP A 75 0.74 -11.89 -8.87
C ASP A 75 0.09 -11.26 -7.65
N LEU A 76 -1.19 -10.92 -7.74
CA LEU A 76 -1.96 -10.43 -6.60
C LEU A 76 -2.41 -11.62 -5.76
N VAL A 77 -1.94 -11.72 -4.52
CA VAL A 77 -2.14 -12.90 -3.68
C VAL A 77 -2.54 -12.54 -2.25
N SER A 78 -3.10 -13.51 -1.52
CA SER A 78 -3.40 -13.33 -0.10
C SER A 78 -2.12 -13.33 0.74
N ILE A 79 -2.22 -12.90 2.00
CA ILE A 79 -1.07 -12.96 2.92
C ILE A 79 -0.64 -14.42 3.18
N ASP A 80 -1.59 -15.36 3.19
CA ASP A 80 -1.31 -16.78 3.39
C ASP A 80 -0.51 -17.35 2.22
N ASP A 81 -0.94 -17.07 0.98
CA ASP A 81 -0.21 -17.45 -0.23
C ASP A 81 1.21 -16.86 -0.22
N ALA A 82 1.36 -15.59 0.17
CA ALA A 82 2.68 -14.95 0.24
C ALA A 82 3.59 -15.63 1.27
N VAL A 83 3.07 -16.05 2.43
CA VAL A 83 3.83 -16.82 3.43
C VAL A 83 4.27 -18.18 2.86
N GLU A 84 3.36 -18.91 2.21
CA GLU A 84 3.70 -20.17 1.53
C GLU A 84 4.80 -19.96 0.50
N ARG A 85 4.72 -18.87 -0.27
CA ARG A 85 5.73 -18.52 -1.26
C ARG A 85 7.08 -18.25 -0.60
N VAL A 86 7.12 -17.45 0.45
CA VAL A 86 8.37 -17.16 1.18
C VAL A 86 9.01 -18.44 1.73
N ILE A 87 8.21 -19.37 2.26
CA ILE A 87 8.70 -20.64 2.79
C ILE A 87 9.26 -21.55 1.68
N ALA A 88 8.57 -21.62 0.54
CA ALA A 88 8.98 -22.47 -0.59
C ALA A 88 10.29 -21.99 -1.26
N GLY A 89 10.58 -20.68 -1.21
CA GLY A 89 11.87 -20.12 -1.64
C GLY A 89 12.07 -19.96 -3.16
N GLU A 90 11.19 -20.48 -4.01
CA GLU A 90 11.28 -20.35 -5.48
C GLU A 90 9.89 -20.05 -6.08
N HIS A 91 9.79 -18.98 -6.88
CA HIS A 91 8.57 -18.58 -7.61
C HIS A 91 8.89 -17.98 -8.98
N ASP A 92 8.05 -18.28 -9.97
CA ASP A 92 8.20 -17.78 -11.34
C ASP A 92 7.95 -16.27 -11.48
N ARG A 93 7.13 -15.70 -10.59
CA ARG A 93 6.68 -14.29 -10.63
C ARG A 93 6.68 -13.68 -9.22
N PRO A 94 7.05 -12.40 -9.06
CA PRO A 94 6.97 -11.74 -7.77
C PRO A 94 5.50 -11.59 -7.34
N PHE A 95 5.23 -11.66 -6.05
CA PHE A 95 3.89 -11.47 -5.51
C PHE A 95 3.66 -10.03 -5.02
N ALA A 96 2.41 -9.60 -4.99
CA ALA A 96 1.97 -8.38 -4.31
C ALA A 96 0.80 -8.68 -3.38
N VAL A 97 0.92 -8.27 -2.12
CA VAL A 97 -0.14 -8.36 -1.11
C VAL A 97 -0.57 -6.95 -0.72
N PHE A 98 -1.88 -6.76 -0.53
CA PHE A 98 -2.42 -5.51 0.01
C PHE A 98 -3.03 -5.76 1.39
N THR A 99 -2.63 -4.95 2.37
CA THR A 99 -3.17 -4.95 3.72
C THR A 99 -3.76 -3.59 4.07
N LEU A 100 -4.80 -3.59 4.89
CA LEU A 100 -5.44 -2.41 5.46
C LEU A 100 -5.42 -2.53 6.97
N ASP A 101 -4.80 -1.56 7.63
CA ASP A 101 -4.68 -1.54 9.07
C ASP A 101 -5.83 -0.73 9.70
N ASP A 102 -6.03 -0.90 11.00
CA ASP A 102 -7.06 -0.28 11.85
C ASP A 102 -8.52 -0.69 11.59
N GLY A 103 -8.87 -1.16 10.40
CA GLY A 103 -10.23 -1.61 10.09
C GLY A 103 -11.25 -0.49 9.95
N TYR A 104 -10.85 0.62 9.31
CA TYR A 104 -11.75 1.75 9.06
C TYR A 104 -12.97 1.37 8.21
N ARG A 105 -14.11 2.02 8.48
CA ARG A 105 -15.35 1.82 7.71
C ARG A 105 -15.16 2.06 6.21
N ASP A 106 -14.28 2.99 5.85
CA ASP A 106 -13.97 3.32 4.46
C ASP A 106 -13.30 2.17 3.69
N ASN A 107 -12.63 1.24 4.39
CA ASN A 107 -12.10 0.02 3.80
C ASN A 107 -13.22 -0.81 3.15
N LEU A 108 -14.35 -0.93 3.85
CA LEU A 108 -15.52 -1.66 3.36
C LEU A 108 -16.27 -0.89 2.25
N VAL A 109 -16.42 0.43 2.41
CA VAL A 109 -17.28 1.24 1.55
C VAL A 109 -16.58 1.64 0.25
N HIS A 110 -15.29 1.92 0.29
CA HIS A 110 -14.55 2.51 -0.82
C HIS A 110 -13.40 1.63 -1.31
N ALA A 111 -12.64 0.97 -0.41
CA ALA A 111 -11.53 0.11 -0.84
C ALA A 111 -12.02 -1.21 -1.45
N ARG A 112 -12.94 -1.91 -0.77
CA ARG A 112 -13.45 -3.22 -1.21
C ARG A 112 -13.97 -3.23 -2.66
N PRO A 113 -14.76 -2.24 -3.14
CA PRO A 113 -15.15 -2.18 -4.55
C PRO A 113 -13.98 -2.02 -5.52
N VAL A 114 -12.91 -1.33 -5.12
CA VAL A 114 -11.69 -1.19 -5.94
C VAL A 114 -10.98 -2.55 -6.05
N PHE A 115 -10.69 -3.18 -4.91
CA PHE A 115 -10.07 -4.51 -4.88
C PHE A 115 -10.88 -5.55 -5.70
N GLY A 116 -12.21 -5.52 -5.57
CA GLY A 116 -13.10 -6.40 -6.31
C GLY A 116 -13.06 -6.22 -7.83
N ARG A 117 -12.79 -5.01 -8.36
CA ARG A 117 -12.62 -4.82 -9.82
C ARG A 117 -11.35 -5.43 -10.37
N HIS A 118 -10.35 -5.64 -9.52
CA HIS A 118 -9.05 -6.18 -9.91
C HIS A 118 -8.88 -7.66 -9.61
N ASP A 119 -9.91 -8.31 -9.02
CA ASP A 119 -9.84 -9.63 -8.41
C ASP A 119 -8.68 -9.74 -7.42
N CYS A 120 -8.43 -8.67 -6.68
CA CYS A 120 -7.29 -8.54 -5.79
C CYS A 120 -7.70 -8.93 -4.35
N PRO A 121 -7.15 -10.00 -3.78
CA PRO A 121 -7.33 -10.29 -2.37
C PRO A 121 -6.64 -9.22 -1.50
N PHE A 122 -7.21 -8.95 -0.33
CA PHE A 122 -6.64 -8.03 0.64
C PHE A 122 -6.92 -8.50 2.06
N THR A 123 -6.06 -8.10 2.99
CA THR A 123 -6.17 -8.42 4.42
C THR A 123 -6.54 -7.18 5.21
N VAL A 124 -7.40 -7.32 6.23
CA VAL A 124 -7.71 -6.23 7.16
C VAL A 124 -7.24 -6.61 8.55
N TYR A 125 -6.35 -5.81 9.15
CA TYR A 125 -5.93 -5.94 10.53
C TYR A 125 -6.74 -5.02 11.42
N VAL A 126 -7.63 -5.60 12.22
CA VAL A 126 -8.66 -4.86 12.95
C VAL A 126 -8.21 -4.51 14.37
N THR A 127 -8.32 -3.23 14.74
CA THR A 127 -8.11 -2.74 16.11
C THR A 127 -9.42 -2.83 16.90
N THR A 128 -9.69 -3.99 17.50
CA THR A 128 -10.97 -4.31 18.16
C THR A 128 -11.41 -3.28 19.20
N SER A 129 -10.49 -2.74 20.02
CA SER A 129 -10.84 -1.72 21.01
C SER A 129 -11.39 -0.41 20.41
N MET A 130 -10.98 -0.05 19.18
CA MET A 130 -11.55 1.12 18.48
C MET A 130 -12.96 0.81 17.98
N ILE A 131 -13.21 -0.40 17.48
CA ILE A 131 -14.55 -0.84 17.07
C ILE A 131 -15.49 -0.92 18.26
N ASP A 132 -15.02 -1.44 19.38
CA ASP A 132 -15.79 -1.58 20.62
C ASP A 132 -15.99 -0.23 21.34
N GLY A 133 -15.38 0.86 20.86
CA GLY A 133 -15.47 2.19 21.48
C GLY A 133 -14.76 2.30 22.83
N THR A 134 -13.81 1.40 23.11
CA THR A 134 -13.02 1.38 24.36
C THR A 134 -11.65 2.06 24.21
N CYS A 135 -11.30 2.47 23.00
CA CYS A 135 -10.10 3.23 22.67
C CYS A 135 -10.46 4.40 21.76
N GLU A 136 -9.98 5.59 22.11
CA GLU A 136 -10.17 6.82 21.33
C GLU A 136 -9.05 7.02 20.31
N LEU A 137 -9.43 7.39 19.08
CA LEU A 137 -8.52 7.81 18.01
C LEU A 137 -8.07 9.27 18.26
N TRP A 138 -7.31 9.50 19.33
CA TRP A 138 -7.00 10.85 19.82
C TRP A 138 -6.40 11.77 18.74
N TRP A 139 -5.58 11.23 17.82
CA TRP A 139 -5.00 12.00 16.73
C TRP A 139 -6.05 12.47 15.73
N ARG A 140 -7.07 11.65 15.43
CA ARG A 140 -8.21 12.06 14.60
C ARG A 140 -9.00 13.17 15.27
N GLY A 141 -9.15 13.11 16.59
CA GLY A 141 -9.73 14.21 17.37
C GLY A 141 -8.99 15.55 17.22
N LEU A 142 -7.66 15.51 17.07
CA LEU A 142 -6.85 16.71 16.81
C LEU A 142 -6.91 17.17 15.35
N GLU A 143 -7.06 16.24 14.40
CA GLU A 143 -7.11 16.55 12.97
C GLU A 143 -8.46 17.18 12.54
N ILE A 144 -9.53 16.92 13.29
CA ILE A 144 -10.88 17.47 13.03
C ILE A 144 -11.24 18.69 13.90
N ALA A 145 -10.33 19.13 14.77
CA ALA A 145 -10.51 20.27 15.67
C ALA A 145 -10.18 21.61 14.98
#